data_AF-A0A392TQP8-F1
#
_entry.id   AF-A0A392TQP8-F1
#
_cell.length_a   1.000
_cell.length_b   1.000
_cell.length_c   1.000
_cell.angle_alpha   90.00
_cell.angle_beta   90.00
_cell.angle_gamma   90.00
#
_symmetry.space_group_name_H-M   'P 1'
#
loop_
_entity.id
_entity.type
_entity.pdbx_description
1 polymer ?
#
loop_
_entity_poly.entity_id
_entity_poly.type
_entity_poly.pdbx_seq_one_letter_code
_entity_poly.pdbx_strand_id
1 'polypeptide(L)' 'GYSDIIVLRHFESGAARRAAATANIPVINAGDGPGQHPSQV' A
#
# COMPACT_ATOMS: atom_id res chain seq x y z
N GLY A 1 -10.65 16.47 -0.18
CA GLY A 1 -10.26 15.16 0.36
C GLY A 1 -11.18 14.81 1.49
N TYR A 2 -11.47 13.52 1.69
CA TYR A 2 -12.34 13.03 2.77
C TYR A 2 -11.57 12.53 4.00
N SER A 3 -10.24 12.47 3.92
CA SER A 3 -9.39 11.82 4.91
C SER A 3 -8.04 12.53 5.00
N ASP A 4 -7.39 12.43 6.16
CA ASP A 4 -6.06 13.00 6.41
C ASP A 4 -4.92 12.01 6.16
N ILE A 5 -5.23 10.70 6.11
CA ILE A 5 -4.27 9.62 5.88
C ILE A 5 -4.92 8.42 5.20
N ILE A 6 -4.14 7.65 4.44
CA ILE A 6 -4.56 6.41 3.79
C ILE A 6 -3.71 5.25 4.33
N VAL A 7 -4.36 4.17 4.76
CA VAL A 7 -3.70 2.86 4.97
C VAL A 7 -4.14 1.95 3.84
N LEU A 8 -3.19 1.50 3.02
CA LEU A 8 -3.49 0.77 1.78
C LEU A 8 -2.98 -0.68 1.85
N ARG A 9 -3.87 -1.63 1.55
CA ARG A 9 -3.51 -3.02 1.27
C ARG A 9 -4.05 -3.40 -0.11
N HIS A 10 -3.21 -4.01 -0.94
CA HIS A 10 -3.56 -4.32 -2.32
C HIS A 10 -2.84 -5.57 -2.85
N PHE A 11 -3.43 -6.30 -3.80
CA PHE A 11 -2.86 -7.57 -4.29
C PHE A 11 -1.69 -7.37 -5.26
N GLU A 12 -1.59 -6.22 -5.91
CA GLU A 12 -0.52 -5.90 -6.86
C GLU A 12 0.71 -5.32 -6.18
N SER A 13 1.90 -5.80 -6.56
CA SER A 13 3.16 -5.28 -6.06
C SER A 13 3.35 -3.81 -6.46
N GLY A 14 3.81 -3.01 -5.51
CA GLY A 14 4.06 -1.58 -5.72
C GLY A 14 2.80 -0.72 -5.79
N ALA A 15 1.61 -1.26 -5.51
CA ALA A 15 0.38 -0.48 -5.47
C ALA A 15 0.44 0.64 -4.44
N ALA A 16 1.02 0.41 -3.26
CA ALA A 16 1.18 1.45 -2.25
C ALA A 16 2.13 2.55 -2.71
N ARG A 17 3.21 2.18 -3.41
CA ARG A 17 4.13 3.15 -4.00
C ARG A 17 3.46 4.00 -5.09
N ARG A 18 2.66 3.38 -5.98
CA ARG A 18 1.91 4.11 -7.00
C ARG A 18 0.89 5.05 -6.39
N ALA A 19 0.16 4.61 -5.36
CA ALA A 19 -0.79 5.45 -4.65
C ALA A 19 -0.10 6.64 -3.96
N ALA A 20 1.03 6.41 -3.30
CA ALA A 20 1.81 7.46 -2.65
C ALA A 20 2.35 8.50 -3.64
N ALA A 21 2.64 8.12 -4.89
CA ALA A 21 3.11 9.05 -5.92
C ALA A 21 2.04 10.02 -6.41
N THR A 22 0.76 9.71 -6.22
CA THR A 22 -0.38 10.51 -6.70
C THR A 22 -1.22 11.12 -5.59
N ALA A 23 -1.15 10.57 -4.37
CA ALA A 23 -1.94 11.05 -3.24
C ALA A 23 -1.40 12.37 -2.69
N ASN A 24 -2.31 13.31 -2.40
CA ASN A 24 -1.97 14.58 -1.75
C ASN A 24 -1.88 14.46 -0.22
N ILE A 25 -2.06 13.25 0.33
CA ILE A 25 -2.00 12.92 1.76
C ILE A 25 -1.14 11.66 1.95
N PRO A 26 -0.55 11.46 3.15
CA PRO A 26 0.31 10.31 3.40
C PRO A 26 -0.38 8.96 3.17
N VAL A 27 0.38 8.00 2.63
CA VAL A 27 -0.05 6.62 2.40
C VAL A 27 0.85 5.67 3.19
N ILE A 28 0.26 4.86 4.06
CA ILE A 28 0.93 3.77 4.78
C ILE A 28 0.66 2.47 4.04
N ASN A 29 1.72 1.74 3.69
CA ASN A 29 1.62 0.42 3.08
C ASN A 29 1.32 -0.64 4.15
N ALA A 30 0.15 -1.26 4.08
CA ALA A 30 -0.28 -2.39 4.92
C ALA A 30 -0.16 -3.76 4.19
N GLY A 31 0.53 -3.79 3.06
CA GLY A 31 0.82 -4.96 2.25
C GLY A 31 0.45 -4.74 0.78
N ASP A 32 1.42 -4.85 -0.12
CA ASP A 32 1.19 -4.80 -1.56
C ASP A 32 1.91 -5.91 -2.32
N GLY A 33 1.17 -6.62 -3.17
CA GLY A 33 1.70 -7.74 -3.96
C GLY A 33 1.33 -9.13 -3.42
N PRO A 34 1.58 -10.18 -4.22
CA PRO A 34 1.62 -11.54 -3.71
C PRO A 34 2.85 -11.65 -2.80
N GLY A 35 2.64 -11.57 -1.49
CA GLY A 35 3.66 -12.03 -0.55
C GLY A 35 3.89 -13.51 -0.81
N GLN A 36 5.05 -13.90 -1.35
CA GLN A 36 5.46 -15.29 -1.23
C GLN A 36 5.54 -15.61 0.26
N HIS A 37 4.57 -16.37 0.75
CA HIS A 37 4.63 -17.01 2.05
C HIS A 37 4.63 -18.53 1.82
N PRO A 38 5.81 -19.18 1.85
CA PRO A 38 5.87 -20.54 2.39
C PRO A 38 6.13 -20.52 3.91
N SER A 39 6.86 -19.53 4.44
CA SER A 39 7.08 -19.30 5.87
C SER A 39 7.45 -17.83 6.08
N GLN A 40 6.60 -16.99 6.66
CA GLN A 40 6.96 -15.58 6.87
C GLN A 40 8.19 -15.50 7.79
N VAL A 41 9.25 -14.90 7.26
CA VAL A 41 10.33 -14.23 7.99
C VAL A 41 9.90 -12.81 8.34
#